data_AF-A0A1Y1JSV0-F1
#
_entry.id   AF-A0A1Y1JSV0-F1
#
_cell.length_a   1.000
_cell.length_b   1.000
_cell.length_c   1.000
_cell.angle_alpha   90.00
_cell.angle_beta   90.00
_cell.angle_gamma   90.00
#
_symmetry.space_group_name_H-M   'P 1'
#
loop_
_entity.id
_entity.type
_entity.pdbx_description
1 polymer ?
#
loop_
_entity_poly.entity_id
_entity_poly.type
_entity_poly.pdbx_seq_one_letter_code
_entity_poly.pdbx_strand_id
1 'polypeptide(L)'
;MSATSEFSFKDILPKCRDDFNRFGMNQRKEPYFTQYSKYCNEFRKNINYTTGRQMNFDISCKDVLFYLNYIDNNTSKTKIHLEQSCKYFFYKLKDLVKSYGGSCGKTESCYKKIREKNSKITYTVDIPDTCLEYANNYNINDDIYTTFQNLEKLYDIHGKFEKLQEDCNSFLRTFNEYDRIFTECKKWDNNESIKNELGKFYDEYNKYHKKNIECKATREALHSSTEAAPVTDVGTDLVEAPVSNAVTDVWIDKGTGMGVFTVLLLIIMFILYKYTIFGSFLQSLVRMLRKTIFKKNSYHYNLTDSFDRTYNYSNENNYRIA
;
A
#
# COMPACT_ATOMS: atom_id res chain seq x y z
N MET A 1 15.12 20.84 -24.00
CA MET A 1 13.84 20.13 -23.78
C MET A 1 14.09 19.08 -22.71
N SER A 2 13.24 19.01 -21.67
CA SER A 2 13.42 18.01 -20.61
C SER A 2 13.03 16.63 -21.14
N ALA A 3 13.81 15.59 -20.84
CA ALA A 3 13.51 14.21 -21.24
C ALA A 3 12.13 13.72 -20.74
N THR A 4 11.50 14.42 -19.81
CA THR A 4 10.13 14.14 -19.39
C THR A 4 9.08 14.49 -20.43
N SER A 5 9.30 15.41 -21.37
CA SER A 5 8.25 15.79 -22.34
C SER A 5 7.96 14.70 -23.38
N GLU A 6 8.90 13.78 -23.60
CA GLU A 6 8.76 12.70 -24.59
C GLU A 6 8.22 11.39 -23.99
N PHE A 7 8.30 11.24 -22.66
CA PHE A 7 7.82 10.03 -22.00
C PHE A 7 6.30 10.05 -21.83
N SER A 8 5.61 9.08 -22.44
CA SER A 8 4.16 8.92 -22.28
C SER A 8 3.82 8.05 -21.08
N PHE A 9 3.04 8.62 -20.15
CA PHE A 9 2.45 7.95 -18.98
C PHE A 9 1.06 7.36 -19.26
N LYS A 10 0.53 7.57 -20.47
CA LYS A 10 -0.84 7.25 -20.85
C LYS A 10 -1.15 5.76 -20.70
N ASP A 11 -2.26 5.49 -20.01
CA ASP A 11 -2.84 4.17 -19.71
C ASP A 11 -1.89 3.16 -19.03
N ILE A 12 -0.78 3.64 -18.44
CA ILE A 12 0.06 2.79 -17.58
C ILE A 12 -0.66 2.55 -16.25
N LEU A 13 -1.21 3.60 -15.65
CA LEU A 13 -1.94 3.53 -14.38
C LEU A 13 -3.46 3.61 -14.61
N PRO A 14 -4.27 2.98 -13.73
CA PRO A 14 -3.87 2.14 -12.60
C PRO A 14 -3.52 0.69 -13.00
N LYS A 15 -3.80 0.29 -14.25
CA LYS A 15 -3.81 -1.11 -14.67
C LYS A 15 -2.48 -1.85 -14.44
N CYS A 16 -1.35 -1.31 -14.88
CA CYS A 16 -0.05 -1.97 -14.71
C CYS A 16 0.34 -2.10 -13.22
N ARG A 17 -0.09 -1.14 -12.40
CA ARG A 17 0.08 -1.18 -10.94
C ARG A 17 -0.74 -2.27 -10.30
N ASP A 18 -2.01 -2.39 -10.68
CA ASP A 18 -2.88 -3.44 -10.17
C ASP A 18 -2.39 -4.82 -10.58
N ASP A 19 -1.94 -4.97 -11.82
CA ASP A 19 -1.31 -6.20 -12.31
C ASP A 19 -0.03 -6.52 -11.52
N PHE A 20 0.85 -5.54 -11.27
CA PHE A 20 2.04 -5.75 -10.44
C PHE A 20 1.67 -6.20 -9.02
N ASN A 21 0.73 -5.53 -8.38
CA ASN A 21 0.27 -5.88 -7.03
C ASN A 21 -0.38 -7.26 -6.98
N ARG A 22 -1.12 -7.62 -8.04
CA ARG A 22 -1.81 -8.91 -8.15
C ARG A 22 -0.83 -10.05 -8.42
N PHE A 23 0.12 -9.87 -9.32
CA PHE A 23 0.95 -10.96 -9.83
C PHE A 23 2.33 -11.04 -9.16
N GLY A 24 2.87 -9.94 -8.64
CA GLY A 24 4.12 -9.95 -7.87
C GLY A 24 4.03 -10.79 -6.60
N MET A 25 2.94 -10.64 -5.83
CA MET A 25 2.81 -11.32 -4.53
C MET A 25 2.15 -12.70 -4.60
N ASN A 26 1.15 -12.90 -5.48
CA ASN A 26 0.28 -14.08 -5.42
C ASN A 26 0.76 -15.28 -6.26
N GLN A 27 1.79 -15.11 -7.09
CA GLN A 27 2.28 -16.16 -8.00
C GLN A 27 3.59 -16.81 -7.58
N ARG A 28 3.88 -16.84 -6.28
CA ARG A 28 5.07 -17.50 -5.70
C ARG A 28 4.96 -19.03 -5.75
N LYS A 29 4.89 -19.57 -6.97
CA LYS A 29 4.89 -20.99 -7.26
C LYS A 29 6.32 -21.45 -7.57
N GLU A 30 6.64 -22.67 -7.18
CA GLU A 30 7.84 -23.34 -7.67
C GLU A 30 7.66 -23.70 -9.17
N PRO A 31 8.75 -23.76 -9.97
CA PRO A 31 10.16 -23.55 -9.58
C PRO A 31 10.59 -22.08 -9.54
N TYR A 32 9.74 -21.15 -9.98
CA TYR A 32 10.09 -19.73 -10.16
C TYR A 32 10.57 -19.07 -8.87
N PHE A 33 9.96 -19.37 -7.73
CA PHE A 33 10.33 -18.75 -6.46
C PHE A 33 11.79 -19.03 -6.07
N THR A 34 12.22 -20.29 -6.15
CA THR A 34 13.62 -20.66 -5.86
C THR A 34 14.58 -20.10 -6.91
N GLN A 35 14.21 -20.16 -8.20
CA GLN A 35 15.09 -19.66 -9.27
C GLN A 35 15.26 -18.14 -9.24
N TYR A 36 14.19 -17.39 -9.01
CA TYR A 36 14.25 -15.93 -8.88
C TYR A 36 15.03 -15.49 -7.64
N SER A 37 15.00 -16.27 -6.55
CA SER A 37 15.87 -15.99 -5.40
C SER A 37 17.36 -16.06 -5.77
N LYS A 38 17.75 -16.97 -6.69
CA LYS A 38 19.13 -17.04 -7.20
C LYS A 38 19.49 -15.80 -8.03
N TYR A 39 18.61 -15.39 -8.94
CA TYR A 39 18.80 -14.15 -9.72
C TYR A 39 18.90 -12.92 -8.83
N CYS A 40 18.00 -12.79 -7.85
CA CYS A 40 18.00 -11.67 -6.92
C CYS A 40 19.28 -11.62 -6.08
N ASN A 41 19.81 -12.76 -5.66
CA ASN A 41 21.08 -12.81 -4.94
C ASN A 41 22.26 -12.33 -5.79
N GLU A 42 22.34 -12.70 -7.07
CA GLU A 42 23.40 -12.22 -7.96
C GLU A 42 23.19 -10.75 -8.32
N PHE A 43 21.97 -10.37 -8.68
CA PHE A 43 21.62 -8.99 -8.99
C PHE A 43 21.99 -8.03 -7.86
N ARG A 44 21.70 -8.41 -6.61
CA ARG A 44 22.08 -7.65 -5.41
C ARG A 44 23.58 -7.37 -5.35
N LYS A 45 24.42 -8.35 -5.66
CA LYS A 45 25.88 -8.20 -5.68
C LYS A 45 26.28 -7.21 -6.80
N ASN A 46 25.65 -7.34 -7.96
CA ASN A 46 26.00 -6.57 -9.17
C ASN A 46 25.57 -5.10 -9.12
N ILE A 47 24.70 -4.72 -8.19
CA ILE A 47 24.25 -3.33 -8.01
C ILE A 47 24.93 -2.61 -6.82
N ASN A 48 25.98 -3.19 -6.22
CA ASN A 48 26.67 -2.62 -5.05
C ASN A 48 25.70 -2.30 -3.90
N TYR A 49 24.80 -3.22 -3.60
CA TYR A 49 23.83 -3.11 -2.52
C TYR A 49 24.51 -2.80 -1.18
N THR A 50 24.06 -1.73 -0.49
CA THR A 50 24.69 -1.20 0.73
C THR A 50 23.91 -1.44 2.02
N THR A 51 22.64 -1.89 1.93
CA THR A 51 21.75 -1.92 3.11
C THR A 51 21.78 -3.26 3.86
N GLY A 52 21.46 -3.31 5.15
CA GLY A 52 21.42 -4.57 5.92
C GLY A 52 20.16 -5.44 5.72
N ARG A 53 19.23 -5.05 4.83
CA ARG A 53 17.87 -5.62 4.72
C ARG A 53 17.71 -6.67 3.60
N GLN A 54 18.57 -7.69 3.58
CA GLN A 54 18.62 -8.66 2.47
C GLN A 54 17.29 -9.37 2.21
N MET A 55 16.56 -9.76 3.27
CA MET A 55 15.27 -10.44 3.13
C MET A 55 14.23 -9.57 2.41
N ASN A 56 14.17 -8.28 2.73
CA ASN A 56 13.22 -7.38 2.09
C ASN A 56 13.59 -7.16 0.61
N PHE A 57 14.88 -7.03 0.31
CA PHE A 57 15.36 -6.93 -1.06
C PHE A 57 14.96 -8.15 -1.89
N ASP A 58 15.20 -9.35 -1.37
CA ASP A 58 14.87 -10.61 -2.07
C ASP A 58 13.37 -10.72 -2.36
N ILE A 59 12.51 -10.34 -1.41
CA ILE A 59 11.06 -10.29 -1.60
C ILE A 59 10.68 -9.29 -2.71
N SER A 60 11.14 -8.05 -2.63
CA SER A 60 10.82 -7.01 -3.62
C SER A 60 11.37 -7.34 -5.01
N CYS A 61 12.57 -7.90 -5.08
CA CYS A 61 13.19 -8.34 -6.33
C CYS A 61 12.39 -9.47 -6.99
N LYS A 62 11.93 -10.45 -6.21
CA LYS A 62 11.04 -11.49 -6.72
C LYS A 62 9.72 -10.93 -7.24
N ASP A 63 9.11 -9.98 -6.54
CA ASP A 63 7.86 -9.35 -7.00
C ASP A 63 8.04 -8.69 -8.39
N VAL A 64 9.20 -8.05 -8.62
CA VAL A 64 9.60 -7.49 -9.93
C VAL A 64 9.76 -8.58 -11.00
N LEU A 65 10.44 -9.69 -10.69
CA LEU A 65 10.63 -10.80 -11.64
C LEU A 65 9.33 -11.56 -11.94
N PHE A 66 8.46 -11.73 -10.95
CA PHE A 66 7.12 -12.32 -11.17
C PHE A 66 6.25 -11.43 -12.05
N TYR A 67 6.33 -10.11 -11.89
CA TYR A 67 5.62 -9.20 -12.79
C TYR A 67 6.14 -9.31 -14.24
N LEU A 68 7.45 -9.38 -14.45
CA LEU A 68 8.02 -9.60 -15.79
C LEU A 68 7.54 -10.91 -16.40
N ASN A 69 7.53 -12.00 -15.63
CA ASN A 69 7.00 -13.28 -16.07
C ASN A 69 5.51 -13.22 -16.41
N TYR A 70 4.73 -12.44 -15.66
CA TYR A 70 3.33 -12.18 -16.00
C TYR A 70 3.21 -11.45 -17.35
N ILE A 71 4.03 -10.43 -17.59
CA ILE A 71 4.06 -9.72 -18.87
C ILE A 71 4.34 -10.70 -20.01
N ASP A 72 5.37 -11.53 -19.86
CA ASP A 72 5.78 -12.53 -20.86
C ASP A 72 4.66 -13.53 -21.18
N ASN A 73 4.03 -14.10 -20.15
CA ASN A 73 2.95 -15.06 -20.33
C ASN A 73 1.63 -14.44 -20.81
N ASN A 74 1.51 -13.11 -20.80
CA ASN A 74 0.35 -12.36 -21.27
C ASN A 74 0.66 -11.51 -22.51
N THR A 75 1.73 -11.85 -23.23
CA THR A 75 2.14 -11.23 -24.50
C THR A 75 1.10 -11.36 -25.61
N SER A 76 0.10 -12.23 -25.46
CA SER A 76 -1.06 -12.30 -26.36
C SER A 76 -1.95 -11.05 -26.30
N LYS A 77 -1.70 -10.13 -25.36
CA LYS A 77 -2.33 -8.80 -25.29
C LYS A 77 -1.75 -7.85 -26.35
N THR A 78 -2.46 -6.78 -26.67
CA THR A 78 -2.05 -5.79 -27.69
C THR A 78 -0.66 -5.22 -27.42
N LYS A 79 0.10 -4.90 -28.48
CA LYS A 79 1.45 -4.27 -28.40
C LYS A 79 1.49 -3.04 -27.49
N ILE A 80 0.40 -2.28 -27.44
CA ILE A 80 0.24 -1.09 -26.57
C ILE A 80 0.33 -1.49 -25.09
N HIS A 81 -0.37 -2.56 -24.69
CA HIS A 81 -0.35 -3.04 -23.31
C HIS A 81 1.03 -3.57 -22.91
N LEU A 82 1.74 -4.19 -23.86
CA LEU A 82 3.10 -4.67 -23.66
C LEU A 82 4.05 -3.51 -23.33
N GLU A 83 4.02 -2.46 -24.15
CA GLU A 83 4.83 -1.25 -23.94
C GLU A 83 4.58 -0.61 -22.57
N GLN A 84 3.31 -0.40 -22.21
CA GLN A 84 2.91 0.19 -20.93
C GLN A 84 3.39 -0.66 -19.75
N SER A 85 3.24 -1.97 -19.84
CA SER A 85 3.67 -2.90 -18.80
C SER A 85 5.20 -2.93 -18.66
N CYS A 86 5.94 -2.91 -19.77
CA CYS A 86 7.40 -2.86 -19.74
C CYS A 86 7.93 -1.54 -19.17
N LYS A 87 7.33 -0.39 -19.53
CA LYS A 87 7.66 0.91 -18.91
C LYS A 87 7.46 0.87 -17.39
N TYR A 88 6.35 0.29 -16.95
CA TYR A 88 6.06 0.16 -15.52
C TYR A 88 6.99 -0.84 -14.81
N PHE A 89 7.36 -1.95 -15.46
CA PHE A 89 8.37 -2.88 -14.98
C PHE A 89 9.71 -2.17 -14.74
N PHE A 90 10.18 -1.36 -15.68
CA PHE A 90 11.43 -0.61 -15.52
C PHE A 90 11.37 0.43 -14.42
N TYR A 91 10.23 1.10 -14.25
CA TYR A 91 9.99 1.94 -13.08
C TYR A 91 10.18 1.15 -11.77
N LYS A 92 9.54 -0.02 -11.64
CA LYS A 92 9.67 -0.86 -10.43
C LYS A 92 11.06 -1.44 -10.23
N LEU A 93 11.77 -1.78 -11.31
CA LEU A 93 13.17 -2.20 -11.24
C LEU A 93 14.07 -1.06 -10.71
N LYS A 94 13.85 0.16 -11.17
CA LYS A 94 14.57 1.33 -10.66
C LYS A 94 14.21 1.63 -9.20
N ASP A 95 12.94 1.51 -8.84
CA ASP A 95 12.45 1.69 -7.47
C ASP A 95 13.10 0.69 -6.50
N LEU A 96 13.20 -0.58 -6.92
CA LEU A 96 13.93 -1.61 -6.19
C LEU A 96 15.39 -1.19 -5.97
N VAL A 97 16.12 -0.83 -7.04
CA VAL A 97 17.54 -0.48 -6.92
C VAL A 97 17.76 0.72 -5.98
N LYS A 98 16.95 1.78 -6.13
CA LYS A 98 17.03 2.97 -5.29
C LYS A 98 16.67 2.71 -3.83
N SER A 99 15.59 1.96 -3.58
CA SER A 99 15.09 1.66 -2.23
C SER A 99 16.11 0.93 -1.35
N TYR A 100 17.07 0.25 -1.98
CA TYR A 100 18.09 -0.53 -1.28
C TYR A 100 19.51 0.02 -1.49
N GLY A 101 19.63 1.28 -1.95
CA GLY A 101 20.90 1.99 -2.05
C GLY A 101 21.87 1.43 -3.08
N GLY A 102 21.36 0.73 -4.10
CA GLY A 102 22.16 0.22 -5.20
C GLY A 102 22.24 1.18 -6.39
N SER A 103 23.02 0.81 -7.40
CA SER A 103 23.08 1.54 -8.67
C SER A 103 23.35 0.61 -9.85
N CYS A 104 22.71 0.93 -10.98
CA CYS A 104 22.90 0.20 -12.23
C CYS A 104 22.93 1.08 -13.48
N GLY A 105 23.03 2.41 -13.32
CA GLY A 105 23.11 3.34 -14.45
C GLY A 105 21.79 3.47 -15.22
N LYS A 106 21.83 3.19 -16.53
CA LYS A 106 20.66 3.26 -17.42
C LYS A 106 19.72 2.06 -17.25
N THR A 107 18.46 2.20 -17.67
CA THR A 107 17.46 1.11 -17.65
C THR A 107 17.98 -0.19 -18.26
N GLU A 108 18.54 -0.13 -19.47
CA GLU A 108 19.11 -1.29 -20.17
C GLU A 108 20.18 -1.99 -19.32
N SER A 109 21.11 -1.23 -18.75
CA SER A 109 22.18 -1.76 -17.91
C SER A 109 21.62 -2.45 -16.66
N CYS A 110 20.61 -1.87 -16.01
CA CYS A 110 19.90 -2.49 -14.90
C CYS A 110 19.25 -3.81 -15.29
N TYR A 111 18.60 -3.84 -16.45
CA TYR A 111 17.92 -5.03 -16.93
C TYR A 111 18.90 -6.14 -17.33
N LYS A 112 20.03 -5.81 -17.96
CA LYS A 112 21.09 -6.78 -18.21
C LYS A 112 21.62 -7.37 -16.89
N LYS A 113 21.90 -6.53 -15.90
CA LYS A 113 22.39 -6.98 -14.58
C LYS A 113 21.45 -7.95 -13.86
N ILE A 114 20.13 -7.73 -13.90
CA ILE A 114 19.20 -8.67 -13.23
C ILE A 114 19.11 -10.03 -13.94
N ARG A 115 19.53 -10.09 -15.21
CA ARG A 115 19.55 -11.31 -16.04
C ARG A 115 20.89 -12.05 -16.00
N GLU A 116 21.94 -11.42 -15.47
CA GLU A 116 23.26 -12.03 -15.37
C GLU A 116 23.20 -13.32 -14.53
N LYS A 117 23.72 -14.40 -15.12
CA LYS A 117 23.81 -15.72 -14.49
C LYS A 117 25.20 -15.93 -13.93
N ASN A 118 25.29 -16.52 -12.74
CA ASN A 118 26.54 -17.04 -12.22
C ASN A 118 26.82 -18.41 -12.80
N SER A 119 27.96 -18.60 -13.47
CA SER A 119 28.32 -19.89 -14.09
C SER A 119 28.42 -21.06 -13.12
N LYS A 120 28.57 -20.78 -11.81
CA LYS A 120 28.62 -21.80 -10.74
C LYS A 120 27.24 -22.20 -10.22
N ILE A 121 26.18 -21.50 -10.63
CA ILE A 121 24.81 -21.74 -10.16
C ILE A 121 23.98 -22.29 -11.33
N THR A 122 23.27 -23.39 -11.10
CA THR A 122 22.32 -23.92 -12.08
C THR A 122 21.00 -23.14 -12.02
N TYR A 123 20.59 -22.62 -13.17
CA TYR A 123 19.30 -21.95 -13.38
C TYR A 123 18.42 -22.85 -14.24
N THR A 124 17.18 -23.09 -13.81
CA THR A 124 16.20 -23.89 -14.57
C THR A 124 15.08 -23.04 -15.17
N VAL A 125 15.09 -21.74 -14.90
CA VAL A 125 14.14 -20.75 -15.40
C VAL A 125 14.98 -19.57 -15.87
N ASP A 126 14.67 -19.05 -17.05
CA ASP A 126 15.31 -17.87 -17.60
C ASP A 126 14.48 -16.63 -17.35
N ILE A 127 15.15 -15.47 -17.23
CA ILE A 127 14.47 -14.18 -17.18
C ILE A 127 14.04 -13.80 -18.61
N PRO A 128 12.74 -13.59 -18.86
CA PRO A 128 12.22 -13.30 -20.20
C PRO A 128 12.90 -12.11 -20.88
N ASP A 129 12.94 -12.14 -22.21
CA ASP A 129 13.44 -11.07 -23.09
C ASP A 129 12.35 -10.05 -23.48
N THR A 130 11.13 -10.26 -23.03
CA THR A 130 9.92 -9.55 -23.47
C THR A 130 10.03 -8.02 -23.44
N CYS A 131 10.74 -7.48 -22.45
CA CYS A 131 10.91 -6.04 -22.29
C CYS A 131 12.23 -5.49 -22.84
N LEU A 132 13.07 -6.31 -23.47
CA LEU A 132 14.42 -5.92 -23.86
C LEU A 132 14.43 -4.79 -24.89
N GLU A 133 13.54 -4.83 -25.89
CA GLU A 133 13.43 -3.77 -26.89
C GLU A 133 13.07 -2.40 -26.27
N TYR A 134 12.26 -2.42 -25.21
CA TYR A 134 11.83 -1.23 -24.49
C TYR A 134 12.94 -0.68 -23.58
N ALA A 135 13.86 -1.51 -23.10
CA ALA A 135 14.95 -1.08 -22.23
C ALA A 135 15.88 -0.05 -22.89
N ASN A 136 16.09 -0.21 -24.20
CA ASN A 136 16.95 0.65 -25.02
C ASN A 136 16.26 1.97 -25.36
N ASN A 137 14.95 1.91 -25.58
CA ASN A 137 14.15 3.06 -26.02
C ASN A 137 13.71 3.94 -24.84
N TYR A 138 13.59 3.38 -23.63
CA TYR A 138 13.03 4.09 -22.47
C TYR A 138 13.99 4.05 -21.28
N ASN A 139 14.76 5.12 -21.13
CA ASN A 139 15.55 5.34 -19.92
C ASN A 139 14.68 5.99 -18.84
N ILE A 140 14.40 5.28 -17.74
CA ILE A 140 13.70 5.82 -16.58
C ILE A 140 14.70 6.69 -15.83
N ASN A 141 14.80 7.97 -16.20
CA ASN A 141 15.62 8.94 -15.49
C ASN A 141 14.99 9.32 -14.14
N ASP A 142 15.61 10.24 -13.39
CA ASP A 142 15.16 10.58 -12.04
C ASP A 142 13.85 11.38 -12.02
N ASP A 143 13.61 12.19 -13.04
CA ASP A 143 12.38 12.93 -13.20
C ASP A 143 11.20 11.99 -13.50
N ILE A 144 11.34 11.10 -14.49
CA ILE A 144 10.32 10.08 -14.83
C ILE A 144 10.03 9.20 -13.61
N TYR A 145 11.06 8.78 -12.89
CA TYR A 145 10.93 8.01 -11.66
C TYR A 145 10.10 8.76 -10.60
N THR A 146 10.44 10.03 -10.35
CA THR A 146 9.74 10.87 -9.36
C THR A 146 8.28 11.08 -9.77
N THR A 147 8.00 11.28 -11.05
CA THR A 147 6.64 11.39 -11.59
C THR A 147 5.84 10.11 -11.34
N PHE A 148 6.39 8.93 -11.64
CA PHE A 148 5.72 7.66 -11.33
C PHE A 148 5.42 7.52 -9.84
N GLN A 149 6.38 7.86 -8.96
CA GLN A 149 6.16 7.79 -7.52
C GLN A 149 5.02 8.69 -7.06
N ASN A 150 4.92 9.90 -7.61
CA ASN A 150 3.85 10.83 -7.26
C ASN A 150 2.49 10.34 -7.79
N LEU A 151 2.45 9.82 -9.03
CA LEU A 151 1.22 9.24 -9.59
C LEU A 151 0.75 8.02 -8.79
N GLU A 152 1.65 7.10 -8.42
CA GLU A 152 1.28 5.96 -7.56
C GLU A 152 0.74 6.41 -6.20
N LYS A 153 1.36 7.42 -5.60
CA LYS A 153 0.88 8.00 -4.33
C LYS A 153 -0.52 8.61 -4.49
N LEU A 154 -0.82 9.27 -5.60
CA LEU A 154 -2.18 9.77 -5.87
C LEU A 154 -3.19 8.63 -5.89
N TYR A 155 -2.89 7.53 -6.59
CA TYR A 155 -3.75 6.35 -6.61
C TYR A 155 -3.89 5.70 -5.22
N ASP A 156 -2.82 5.67 -4.42
CA ASP A 156 -2.88 5.20 -3.03
C ASP A 156 -3.80 6.05 -2.16
N ILE A 157 -3.66 7.38 -2.25
CA ILE A 157 -4.46 8.32 -1.47
C ILE A 157 -5.92 8.28 -1.92
N HIS A 158 -6.17 8.19 -3.22
CA HIS A 158 -7.50 8.01 -3.77
C HIS A 158 -8.21 6.79 -3.14
N GLY A 159 -7.56 5.62 -3.11
CA GLY A 159 -8.10 4.43 -2.46
C GLY A 159 -8.22 4.52 -0.91
N LYS A 160 -7.65 5.55 -0.27
CA LYS A 160 -7.92 5.86 1.15
C LYS A 160 -9.21 6.65 1.30
N PHE A 161 -9.51 7.60 0.41
CA PHE A 161 -10.71 8.42 0.51
C PHE A 161 -12.00 7.61 0.45
N GLU A 162 -12.02 6.53 -0.32
CA GLU A 162 -13.15 5.58 -0.37
C GLU A 162 -13.51 5.02 1.03
N LYS A 163 -12.54 4.97 1.95
CA LYS A 163 -12.67 4.38 3.29
C LYS A 163 -12.88 5.41 4.39
N LEU A 164 -12.69 6.70 4.11
CA LEU A 164 -12.68 7.80 5.10
C LEU A 164 -14.00 8.58 5.09
N GLN A 165 -15.13 7.88 5.05
CA GLN A 165 -16.41 8.55 4.87
C GLN A 165 -16.83 9.40 6.09
N GLU A 166 -16.38 9.09 7.31
CA GLU A 166 -16.97 9.68 8.52
C GLU A 166 -15.99 10.46 9.44
N ASP A 167 -14.68 10.20 9.35
CA ASP A 167 -13.69 10.88 10.22
C ASP A 167 -13.10 12.12 9.54
N CYS A 168 -13.57 13.30 9.94
CA CYS A 168 -13.07 14.58 9.41
C CYS A 168 -11.58 14.84 9.68
N ASN A 169 -11.03 14.38 10.81
CA ASN A 169 -9.61 14.61 11.11
C ASN A 169 -8.71 13.76 10.18
N SER A 170 -9.06 12.47 10.02
CA SER A 170 -8.37 11.59 9.08
C SER A 170 -8.57 12.05 7.64
N PHE A 171 -9.75 12.56 7.29
CA PHE A 171 -10.02 13.13 5.98
C PHE A 171 -9.13 14.35 5.70
N LEU A 172 -9.10 15.34 6.59
CA LEU A 172 -8.29 16.57 6.48
C LEU A 172 -6.81 16.24 6.26
N ARG A 173 -6.26 15.31 7.06
CA ARG A 173 -4.86 14.88 6.92
C ARG A 173 -4.60 14.24 5.55
N THR A 174 -5.52 13.40 5.10
CA THR A 174 -5.44 12.69 3.81
C THR A 174 -5.57 13.67 2.63
N PHE A 175 -6.44 14.66 2.77
CA PHE A 175 -6.62 15.74 1.79
C PHE A 175 -5.39 16.62 1.66
N ASN A 176 -4.78 17.03 2.76
CA ASN A 176 -3.54 17.81 2.70
C ASN A 176 -2.40 17.01 2.06
N GLU A 177 -2.34 15.70 2.29
CA GLU A 177 -1.39 14.82 1.59
C GLU A 177 -1.68 14.79 0.08
N TYR A 178 -2.95 14.63 -0.30
CA TYR A 178 -3.39 14.62 -1.69
C TYR A 178 -3.04 15.92 -2.42
N ASP A 179 -3.45 17.07 -1.87
CA ASP A 179 -3.24 18.39 -2.46
C ASP A 179 -1.77 18.68 -2.70
N ARG A 180 -0.91 18.35 -1.73
CA ARG A 180 0.54 18.46 -1.86
C ARG A 180 1.07 17.63 -3.03
N ILE A 181 0.70 16.34 -3.13
CA ILE A 181 1.19 15.47 -4.21
C ILE A 181 0.63 15.91 -5.56
N PHE A 182 -0.65 16.28 -5.63
CA PHE A 182 -1.30 16.76 -6.84
C PHE A 182 -0.63 18.02 -7.38
N THR A 183 -0.26 18.95 -6.49
CA THR A 183 0.49 20.16 -6.81
C THR A 183 1.91 19.85 -7.31
N GLU A 184 2.60 18.87 -6.72
CA GLU A 184 3.90 18.41 -7.22
C GLU A 184 3.78 17.82 -8.63
N CYS A 185 2.72 17.07 -8.93
CA CYS A 185 2.46 16.54 -10.27
C CYS A 185 2.16 17.65 -11.29
N LYS A 186 1.47 18.73 -10.90
CA LYS A 186 1.17 19.86 -11.80
C LYS A 186 2.40 20.56 -12.35
N LYS A 187 3.56 20.49 -11.67
CA LYS A 187 4.83 21.03 -12.18
C LYS A 187 5.26 20.39 -13.52
N TRP A 188 4.64 19.27 -13.89
CA TRP A 188 4.91 18.49 -15.10
C TRP A 188 3.73 18.50 -16.09
N ASP A 189 2.80 19.45 -15.95
CA ASP A 189 1.59 19.55 -16.79
C ASP A 189 1.87 19.92 -18.26
N ASN A 190 3.10 20.37 -18.55
CA ASN A 190 3.61 20.55 -19.89
C ASN A 190 3.72 19.23 -20.68
N ASN A 191 3.74 18.08 -19.99
CA ASN A 191 3.58 16.78 -20.62
C ASN A 191 2.10 16.42 -20.74
N GLU A 192 1.62 16.30 -21.97
CA GLU A 192 0.22 16.00 -22.28
C GLU A 192 -0.27 14.68 -21.65
N SER A 193 0.58 13.64 -21.60
CA SER A 193 0.20 12.37 -20.98
C SER A 193 0.04 12.48 -19.46
N ILE A 194 0.85 13.30 -18.78
CA ILE A 194 0.68 13.60 -17.34
C ILE A 194 -0.59 14.41 -17.15
N LYS A 195 -0.81 15.45 -17.96
CA LYS A 195 -2.02 16.26 -17.90
C LYS A 195 -3.29 15.39 -18.05
N ASN A 196 -3.28 14.45 -18.99
CA ASN A 196 -4.38 13.51 -19.18
C ASN A 196 -4.56 12.57 -17.98
N GLU A 197 -3.45 12.09 -17.39
CA GLU A 197 -3.51 11.25 -16.19
C GLU A 197 -4.06 12.01 -14.98
N LEU A 198 -3.64 13.26 -14.78
CA LEU A 198 -4.16 14.14 -13.73
C LEU A 198 -5.61 14.55 -13.97
N GLY A 199 -6.04 14.63 -15.23
CA GLY A 199 -7.43 14.90 -15.58
C GLY A 199 -8.40 13.86 -15.00
N LYS A 200 -7.99 12.59 -14.92
CA LYS A 200 -8.78 11.49 -14.32
C LYS A 200 -9.11 11.74 -12.84
N PHE A 201 -8.25 12.49 -12.16
CA PHE A 201 -8.37 12.80 -10.74
C PHE A 201 -9.07 14.12 -10.45
N TYR A 202 -9.30 14.96 -11.46
CA TYR A 202 -9.72 16.33 -11.26
C TYR A 202 -11.12 16.44 -10.64
N ASP A 203 -12.08 15.65 -11.15
CA ASP A 203 -13.44 15.65 -10.64
C ASP A 203 -13.50 15.15 -9.20
N GLU A 204 -12.73 14.10 -8.90
CA GLU A 204 -12.60 13.54 -7.56
C GLU A 204 -11.92 14.52 -6.60
N TYR A 205 -10.86 15.20 -7.05
CA TYR A 205 -10.20 16.25 -6.30
C TYR A 205 -11.17 17.35 -5.91
N ASN A 206 -11.98 17.86 -6.86
CA ASN A 206 -12.98 18.89 -6.59
C ASN A 206 -14.02 18.40 -5.57
N LYS A 207 -14.45 17.14 -5.68
CA LYS A 207 -15.34 16.51 -4.71
C LYS A 207 -14.72 16.46 -3.31
N TYR A 208 -13.47 16.03 -3.19
CA TYR A 208 -12.78 15.95 -1.89
C TYR A 208 -12.47 17.34 -1.32
N HIS A 209 -12.15 18.31 -2.17
CA HIS A 209 -11.92 19.68 -1.77
C HIS A 209 -13.20 20.31 -1.17
N LYS A 210 -14.37 20.05 -1.76
CA LYS A 210 -15.65 20.49 -1.17
C LYS A 210 -15.87 19.89 0.22
N LYS A 211 -15.72 18.57 0.37
CA LYS A 211 -15.85 17.89 1.67
C LYS A 211 -14.84 18.40 2.71
N ASN A 212 -13.64 18.79 2.25
CA ASN A 212 -12.62 19.38 3.11
C ASN A 212 -13.09 20.69 3.75
N ILE A 213 -13.74 21.55 2.98
CA ILE A 213 -14.33 22.81 3.46
C ILE A 213 -15.40 22.52 4.51
N GLU A 214 -16.29 21.57 4.25
CA GLU A 214 -17.35 21.15 5.18
C GLU A 214 -16.76 20.64 6.51
N CYS A 215 -15.73 19.79 6.47
CA CYS A 215 -15.07 19.28 7.67
C CYS A 215 -14.38 20.39 8.49
N LYS A 216 -13.79 21.41 7.85
CA LYS A 216 -13.17 22.55 8.57
C LYS A 216 -14.23 23.37 9.29
N ALA A 217 -15.33 23.70 8.61
CA ALA A 217 -16.43 24.47 9.19
C ALA A 217 -17.03 23.79 10.42
N THR A 218 -17.30 22.47 10.35
CA THR A 218 -17.81 21.70 11.49
C THR A 218 -16.86 21.72 12.69
N ARG A 219 -15.55 21.64 12.44
CA ARG A 219 -14.54 21.67 13.50
C ARG A 219 -14.46 23.05 14.17
N GLU A 220 -14.48 24.12 13.39
CA GLU A 220 -14.47 25.50 13.91
C GLU A 220 -15.72 25.79 14.76
N ALA A 221 -16.90 25.34 14.31
CA ALA A 221 -18.15 25.46 15.07
C ALA A 221 -18.12 24.69 16.41
N LEU A 222 -17.53 23.50 16.43
CA LEU A 222 -17.37 22.70 17.66
C LEU A 222 -16.44 23.39 18.68
N HIS A 223 -15.33 23.96 18.22
CA HIS A 223 -14.41 24.71 19.07
C HIS A 223 -15.07 25.97 19.65
N SER A 224 -15.79 26.74 18.82
CA SER A 224 -16.51 27.94 19.28
C SER A 224 -17.60 27.63 20.31
N SER A 225 -18.19 26.44 20.27
CA SER A 225 -19.24 26.04 21.23
C SER A 225 -18.68 25.66 22.61
N THR A 226 -17.38 25.34 22.69
CA THR A 226 -16.74 24.89 23.94
C THR A 226 -16.24 26.07 24.79
N GLU A 227 -15.98 27.23 24.18
CA GLU A 227 -15.47 28.43 24.87
C GLU A 227 -16.58 29.30 25.49
N ALA A 228 -17.85 29.00 25.25
CA ALA A 228 -18.99 29.84 25.64
C ALA A 228 -19.70 29.40 26.93
N ALA A 229 -19.18 28.42 27.67
CA ALA A 229 -19.69 28.14 29.01
C ALA A 229 -18.90 28.98 30.03
N PRO A 230 -19.40 30.15 30.48
CA PRO A 230 -18.85 30.79 31.66
C PRO A 230 -18.96 29.75 32.78
N VAL A 231 -17.82 29.34 33.31
CA VAL A 231 -17.77 28.63 34.59
C VAL A 231 -18.36 29.61 35.59
N THR A 232 -19.66 29.47 35.86
CA THR A 232 -20.23 30.01 37.08
C THR A 232 -19.48 29.34 38.20
N ASP A 233 -18.56 30.11 38.78
CA ASP A 233 -17.89 29.84 40.04
C ASP A 233 -18.96 29.72 41.12
N VAL A 234 -19.58 28.54 41.18
CA VAL A 234 -20.40 28.14 42.32
C VAL A 234 -19.38 27.76 43.39
N GLY A 235 -19.05 28.76 44.20
CA GLY A 235 -18.32 28.58 45.45
C GLY A 235 -18.94 27.42 46.22
N THR A 236 -18.23 26.30 46.20
CA THR A 236 -18.51 25.16 47.07
C THR A 236 -17.59 25.34 48.26
N ASP A 237 -18.22 25.74 49.36
CA ASP A 237 -17.59 25.75 50.67
C ASP A 237 -16.90 24.42 50.93
N LEU A 238 -15.65 24.53 51.36
CA LEU A 238 -14.84 23.47 51.92
C LEU A 238 -15.59 22.81 53.09
N VAL A 239 -16.09 21.60 52.87
CA VAL A 239 -16.27 20.63 53.94
C VAL A 239 -15.13 19.62 53.81
N GLU A 240 -14.15 19.76 54.70
CA GLU A 240 -13.07 18.80 54.90
C GLU A 240 -13.66 17.42 55.24
N ALA A 241 -13.61 16.50 54.29
CA ALA A 241 -13.82 15.08 54.56
C ALA A 241 -12.50 14.47 55.06
N PRO A 242 -12.52 13.70 56.16
CA PRO A 242 -11.31 13.11 56.72
C PRO A 242 -10.71 12.07 55.77
N VAL A 243 -9.41 12.21 55.54
CA VAL A 243 -8.55 11.26 54.84
C VAL A 243 -8.57 9.93 55.60
N SER A 244 -9.37 8.96 55.13
CA SER A 244 -9.22 7.58 55.54
C SER A 244 -8.07 6.97 54.75
N ASN A 245 -6.95 6.73 55.42
CA ASN A 245 -5.84 5.95 54.91
C ASN A 245 -6.36 4.53 54.56
N ALA A 246 -6.50 4.25 53.27
CA ALA A 246 -6.74 2.90 52.78
C ALA A 246 -5.43 2.12 52.94
N VAL A 247 -5.38 1.33 54.01
CA VAL A 247 -4.38 0.31 54.31
C VAL A 247 -4.27 -0.61 53.10
N THR A 248 -3.12 -0.60 52.43
CA THR A 248 -2.72 -1.64 51.47
C THR A 248 -2.26 -2.87 52.25
N ASP A 249 -3.22 -3.60 52.84
CA ASP A 249 -2.97 -4.96 53.29
C ASP A 249 -3.06 -5.89 52.08
N VAL A 250 -1.91 -6.04 51.42
CA VAL A 250 -1.69 -7.12 50.45
C VAL A 250 -1.59 -8.41 51.26
N TRP A 251 -2.74 -9.05 51.44
CA TRP A 251 -2.82 -10.46 51.84
C TRP A 251 -2.11 -11.31 50.79
N ILE A 252 -0.88 -11.73 51.08
CA ILE A 252 -0.19 -12.79 50.35
C ILE A 252 -0.81 -14.10 50.82
N ASP A 253 -1.98 -14.42 50.28
CA ASP A 253 -2.59 -15.73 50.47
C ASP A 253 -1.81 -16.76 49.64
N LYS A 254 -1.20 -17.72 50.33
CA LYS A 254 -0.34 -18.76 49.75
C LYS A 254 -1.22 -19.83 49.09
N GLY A 255 -1.92 -19.49 48.01
CA GLY A 255 -2.89 -20.43 47.42
C GLY A 255 -3.20 -20.31 45.93
N THR A 256 -2.80 -19.25 45.22
CA THR A 256 -3.21 -19.08 43.80
C THR A 256 -2.14 -18.40 42.96
N GLY A 257 -0.90 -18.89 43.06
CA GLY A 257 0.30 -18.30 42.43
C GLY A 257 0.52 -18.65 40.95
N MET A 258 -0.46 -19.17 40.20
CA MET A 258 -0.30 -19.46 38.77
C MET A 258 -1.00 -18.46 37.84
N GLY A 259 -2.03 -17.75 38.31
CA GLY A 259 -2.82 -16.83 37.46
C GLY A 259 -2.21 -15.43 37.31
N VAL A 260 -1.56 -14.91 38.36
CA VAL A 260 -1.07 -13.51 38.34
C VAL A 260 0.19 -13.38 37.48
N PHE A 261 1.04 -14.41 37.44
CA PHE A 261 2.25 -14.42 36.61
C PHE A 261 1.95 -14.43 35.11
N THR A 262 0.89 -15.11 34.66
CA THR A 262 0.54 -15.14 33.23
C THR A 262 0.04 -13.79 32.74
N VAL A 263 -0.76 -13.08 33.53
CA VAL A 263 -1.21 -11.72 33.20
C VAL A 263 -0.03 -10.74 33.16
N LEU A 264 0.89 -10.82 34.12
CA LEU A 264 2.08 -9.96 34.16
C LEU A 264 2.99 -10.20 32.95
N LEU A 265 3.21 -11.46 32.56
CA LEU A 265 3.98 -11.83 31.37
C LEU A 265 3.31 -11.34 30.07
N LEU A 266 1.98 -11.37 29.98
CA LEU A 266 1.25 -10.81 28.84
C LEU A 266 1.40 -9.29 28.74
N ILE A 267 1.36 -8.57 29.87
CA ILE A 267 1.58 -7.11 29.90
C ILE A 267 3.01 -6.77 29.48
N ILE A 268 4.01 -7.48 30.02
CA ILE A 268 5.42 -7.29 29.65
C ILE A 268 5.62 -7.60 28.15
N MET A 269 5.05 -8.69 27.63
CA MET A 269 5.07 -8.99 26.20
C MET A 269 4.39 -7.88 25.38
N PHE A 270 3.28 -7.30 25.84
CA PHE A 270 2.57 -6.24 25.13
C PHE A 270 3.35 -4.91 25.10
N ILE A 271 4.02 -4.57 26.20
CA ILE A 271 4.92 -3.41 26.28
C ILE A 271 6.14 -3.64 25.39
N LEU A 272 6.82 -4.78 25.51
CA LEU A 272 7.95 -5.12 24.63
C LEU A 272 7.52 -5.16 23.16
N TYR A 273 6.32 -5.67 22.85
CA TYR A 273 5.75 -5.66 21.51
C TYR A 273 5.54 -4.24 20.97
N LYS A 274 5.09 -3.30 21.83
CA LYS A 274 4.85 -1.90 21.45
C LYS A 274 6.15 -1.11 21.23
N TYR A 275 7.22 -1.43 21.97
CA TYR A 275 8.48 -0.67 21.96
C TYR A 275 9.64 -1.35 21.23
N THR A 276 9.49 -2.58 20.75
CA THR A 276 10.53 -3.26 19.94
C THR A 276 10.28 -3.05 18.45
N ILE A 277 11.37 -2.94 17.66
CA ILE A 277 11.40 -2.73 16.20
C ILE A 277 10.54 -3.75 15.40
N PHE A 278 10.15 -4.88 16.02
CA PHE A 278 9.25 -5.89 15.46
C PHE A 278 7.80 -5.43 15.26
N GLY A 279 7.37 -4.28 15.81
CA GLY A 279 6.02 -3.75 15.58
C GLY A 279 5.70 -3.56 14.09
N SER A 280 6.68 -3.18 13.28
CA SER A 280 6.53 -3.04 11.82
C SER A 280 6.28 -4.37 11.10
N PHE A 281 6.89 -5.46 11.58
CA PHE A 281 6.74 -6.80 11.02
C PHE A 281 5.37 -7.41 11.38
N LEU A 282 4.95 -7.26 12.64
CA LEU A 282 3.65 -7.77 13.10
C LEU A 282 2.48 -6.95 12.54
N GLN A 283 2.64 -5.64 12.31
CA GLN A 283 1.64 -4.84 11.61
C GLN A 283 1.38 -5.35 10.17
N SER A 284 2.43 -5.82 9.49
CA SER A 284 2.29 -6.45 8.16
C SER A 284 1.53 -7.78 8.24
N LEU A 285 1.84 -8.63 9.22
CA LEU A 285 1.16 -9.91 9.45
C LEU A 285 -0.32 -9.73 9.84
N VAL A 286 -0.62 -8.79 10.73
CA VAL A 286 -2.00 -8.45 11.11
C VAL A 286 -2.76 -7.88 9.91
N ARG A 287 -2.12 -7.05 9.08
CA ARG A 287 -2.73 -6.53 7.84
C ARG A 287 -3.03 -7.65 6.84
N MET A 288 -2.16 -8.67 6.72
CA MET A 288 -2.42 -9.85 5.89
C MET A 288 -3.55 -10.71 6.45
N LEU A 289 -3.54 -11.03 7.74
CA LEU A 289 -4.61 -11.80 8.40
C LEU A 289 -5.97 -11.11 8.26
N ARG A 290 -6.02 -9.78 8.47
CA ARG A 290 -7.22 -8.96 8.27
C ARG A 290 -7.72 -9.09 6.84
N LYS A 291 -6.86 -8.94 5.83
CA LYS A 291 -7.24 -9.13 4.42
C LYS A 291 -7.81 -10.54 4.17
N THR A 292 -7.24 -11.58 4.75
CA THR A 292 -7.72 -12.97 4.58
C THR A 292 -9.08 -13.19 5.24
N ILE A 293 -9.30 -12.63 6.44
CA ILE A 293 -10.59 -12.72 7.15
C ILE A 293 -11.68 -11.95 6.39
N PHE A 294 -11.40 -10.72 5.96
CA PHE A 294 -12.36 -9.92 5.17
C PHE A 294 -12.68 -10.56 3.81
N LYS A 295 -11.70 -11.22 3.17
CA LYS A 295 -11.93 -11.96 1.93
C LYS A 295 -12.87 -13.15 2.14
N LYS A 296 -12.74 -13.90 3.24
CA LYS A 296 -13.69 -14.97 3.61
C LYS A 296 -15.09 -14.43 3.89
N ASN A 297 -15.20 -13.27 4.53
CA ASN A 297 -16.49 -12.66 4.84
C ASN A 297 -17.22 -12.20 3.55
N SER A 298 -16.49 -11.68 2.56
CA SER A 298 -17.09 -11.27 1.27
C SER A 298 -17.64 -12.44 0.45
N TYR A 299 -17.03 -13.63 0.53
CA TYR A 299 -17.59 -14.83 -0.11
C TYR A 299 -18.90 -15.28 0.56
N HIS A 300 -19.04 -15.11 1.87
CA HIS A 300 -20.29 -15.40 2.57
C HIS A 300 -21.41 -14.43 2.19
N TYR A 301 -21.13 -13.12 2.09
CA TYR A 301 -22.14 -12.14 1.66
C TYR A 301 -22.66 -12.40 0.24
N ASN A 302 -21.78 -12.76 -0.70
CA ASN A 302 -22.20 -13.10 -2.07
C ASN A 302 -23.00 -14.41 -2.15
N LEU A 303 -22.79 -15.33 -1.21
CA LEU A 303 -23.55 -16.58 -1.14
C LEU A 303 -24.97 -16.30 -0.60
N THR A 304 -25.09 -15.48 0.45
CA THR A 304 -26.39 -15.12 1.05
C THR A 304 -27.26 -14.32 0.07
N ASP A 305 -26.68 -13.34 -0.64
CA ASP A 305 -27.41 -12.55 -1.66
C ASP A 305 -27.91 -13.43 -2.83
N SER A 306 -27.12 -14.44 -3.22
CA SER A 306 -27.53 -15.43 -4.22
C SER A 306 -28.76 -16.24 -3.78
N PHE A 307 -28.82 -16.66 -2.51
CA PHE A 307 -29.94 -17.44 -2.00
C PHE A 307 -31.22 -16.63 -1.87
N ASP A 308 -31.14 -15.38 -1.38
CA ASP A 308 -32.30 -14.49 -1.27
C ASP A 308 -32.91 -14.15 -2.65
N ARG A 309 -32.06 -13.99 -3.67
CA ARG A 309 -32.53 -13.74 -5.05
C ARG A 309 -33.25 -14.95 -5.63
N THR A 310 -32.74 -16.17 -5.41
CA THR A 310 -33.39 -17.40 -5.90
C THR A 310 -34.71 -17.67 -5.17
N TYR A 311 -34.79 -17.39 -3.87
CA TYR A 311 -36.00 -17.58 -3.09
C TYR A 311 -37.12 -16.62 -3.54
N ASN A 312 -36.82 -15.34 -3.74
CA ASN A 312 -37.82 -14.35 -4.18
C ASN A 312 -38.34 -14.65 -5.60
N TYR A 313 -37.47 -15.10 -6.52
CA TYR A 313 -37.88 -15.44 -7.89
C TYR A 313 -38.75 -16.70 -7.97
N SER A 314 -38.59 -17.64 -7.03
CA SER A 314 -39.43 -18.84 -6.95
C SER A 314 -40.80 -18.57 -6.35
N ASN A 315 -40.94 -17.54 -5.50
CA ASN A 315 -42.22 -17.21 -4.87
C ASN A 315 -43.09 -16.32 -5.77
N GLU A 316 -42.51 -15.36 -6.50
CA GLU A 316 -43.29 -14.47 -7.39
C GLU A 316 -44.00 -15.21 -8.54
N ASN A 317 -43.46 -16.33 -9.00
CA ASN A 317 -44.09 -17.11 -10.08
C ASN A 317 -45.25 -18.02 -9.62
N ASN A 318 -45.46 -18.23 -8.32
CA ASN A 318 -46.54 -19.07 -7.80
C ASN A 318 -47.87 -18.30 -7.58
N TYR A 319 -47.91 -16.98 -7.75
CA TYR A 319 -49.12 -16.17 -7.57
C TYR A 319 -49.85 -15.79 -8.86
N ARG A 320 -49.48 -16.40 -10.00
CA ARG A 320 -50.19 -16.24 -11.29
C ARG A 320 -50.79 -17.57 -11.76
N ILE A 321 -51.84 -18.02 -11.07
CA ILE A 321 -52.80 -18.96 -11.64
C ILE A 321 -54.20 -18.40 -11.35
N ALA A 322 -54.83 -17.84 -12.39
CA ALA A 322 -56.25 -17.57 -12.51
C ALA A 322 -56.63 -17.69 -13.99
#